data_AF-A0A932CTC4-F1
#
_entry.id   AF-A0A932CTC4-F1
#
_cell.length_a   1.000
_cell.length_b   1.000
_cell.length_c   1.000
_cell.angle_alpha   90.00
_cell.angle_beta   90.00
_cell.angle_gamma   90.00
#
_symmetry.space_group_name_H-M   'P 1'
#
loop_
_entity.id
_entity.type
_entity.pdbx_description
1 polymer ?
#
loop_
_entity_poly.entity_id
_entity_poly.type
_entity_poly.pdbx_seq_one_letter_code
_entity_poly.pdbx_strand_id
1 'polypeptide(L)'
;MSRASATRERRPPAGRQVFDVDERLVMPETRYEALDGEITHVCPAEEPHASRHSKLSALLEAYVAEGWNAASDMLTRTSEASDLAPDGSVYRPDPDPETGGRRLEEVAFEVLTTERLTRAGRKAAALTDRGVRRVFAIDSERQRALEWSRTTSSWEILPLDGVIDDPVFVMPLPVHDLVVAAKADDAVARALLAKRNPVLTEALERGRAEGEARGRARGKAEAVVAILRGRGLAVSGGGERQILDTADETILDRWVEAATRCRSVTELFARKQGHGRARRSR
;
A
#
# COMPACT_ATOMS: atom_id res chain seq x y z
N MET A 1 -21.55 -42.06 25.32
CA MET A 1 -20.30 -42.77 24.96
C MET A 1 -19.80 -42.19 23.65
N SER A 2 -18.90 -41.21 23.72
CA SER A 2 -18.38 -40.47 22.56
C SER A 2 -17.12 -41.16 22.05
N ARG A 3 -17.09 -41.58 20.78
CA ARG A 3 -15.88 -42.08 20.11
C ARG A 3 -15.11 -40.89 19.58
N ALA A 4 -14.05 -40.50 20.29
CA ALA A 4 -13.04 -39.60 19.77
C ALA A 4 -12.24 -40.33 18.67
N SER A 5 -12.39 -39.91 17.42
CA SER A 5 -11.47 -40.28 16.35
C SER A 5 -10.15 -39.56 16.58
N ALA A 6 -9.13 -40.30 17.00
CA ALA A 6 -7.76 -39.81 17.08
C ALA A 6 -7.25 -39.53 15.68
N THR A 7 -7.03 -38.25 15.38
CA THR A 7 -6.34 -37.80 14.17
C THR A 7 -4.90 -38.29 14.23
N ARG A 8 -4.56 -39.27 13.38
CA ARG A 8 -3.21 -39.82 13.28
C ARG A 8 -2.33 -38.79 12.58
N GLU A 9 -1.51 -38.07 13.33
CA GLU A 9 -0.44 -37.23 12.78
C GLU A 9 0.44 -38.08 11.84
N ARG A 10 0.48 -37.69 10.56
CA ARG A 10 1.43 -38.22 9.59
C ARG A 10 2.80 -37.66 9.94
N ARG A 11 3.67 -38.53 10.43
CA ARG A 11 5.12 -38.27 10.51
C ARG A 11 5.65 -37.97 9.10
N PRO A 12 6.46 -36.91 8.88
CA PRO A 12 7.07 -36.66 7.57
C PRO A 12 8.02 -37.83 7.21
N PRO A 13 8.15 -38.15 5.90
CA PRO A 13 9.08 -39.18 5.46
C PRO A 13 10.52 -38.77 5.80
N ALA A 14 11.30 -39.72 6.32
CA ALA A 14 12.72 -39.54 6.58
C ALA A 14 13.50 -39.37 5.28
N GLY A 15 14.41 -38.39 5.24
CA GLY A 15 15.47 -38.29 4.22
C GLY A 15 15.41 -37.11 3.24
N ARG A 16 14.94 -35.92 3.64
CA ARG A 16 15.17 -34.70 2.85
C ARG A 16 16.43 -34.00 3.36
N GLN A 17 17.46 -33.91 2.53
CA GLN A 17 18.74 -33.30 2.88
C GLN A 17 18.52 -31.81 3.20
N VAL A 18 18.89 -31.39 4.42
CA VAL A 18 18.54 -30.10 5.03
C VAL A 18 19.74 -29.17 4.89
N PHE A 19 19.87 -28.54 3.72
CA PHE A 19 20.78 -27.39 3.59
C PHE A 19 20.08 -26.16 4.12
N ASP A 20 20.83 -25.32 4.83
CA ASP A 20 20.33 -24.02 5.26
C ASP A 20 19.98 -23.17 4.03
N VAL A 21 18.96 -22.33 4.19
CA VAL A 21 18.50 -21.42 3.13
C VAL A 21 19.64 -20.52 2.64
N ASP A 22 20.58 -20.20 3.54
CA ASP A 22 21.73 -19.35 3.26
C ASP A 22 23.03 -20.12 3.00
N GLU A 23 22.98 -21.45 2.89
CA GLU A 23 24.11 -22.22 2.37
C GLU A 23 24.31 -21.91 0.89
N ARG A 24 25.56 -21.77 0.44
CA ARG A 24 25.88 -21.18 -0.86
C ARG A 24 26.55 -22.16 -1.81
N LEU A 25 26.04 -22.25 -3.04
CA LEU A 25 26.82 -22.79 -4.17
C LEU A 25 27.60 -21.72 -4.90
N VAL A 26 27.04 -20.52 -4.94
CA VAL A 26 27.61 -19.37 -5.62
C VAL A 26 27.95 -18.32 -4.58
N MET A 27 29.02 -17.57 -4.81
CA MET A 27 29.46 -16.56 -3.86
C MET A 27 28.35 -15.50 -3.69
N PRO A 28 27.91 -15.20 -2.46
CA PRO A 28 26.92 -14.15 -2.24
C PRO A 28 27.46 -12.79 -2.68
N GLU A 29 26.56 -11.84 -2.93
CA GLU A 29 26.90 -10.50 -3.46
C GLU A 29 27.63 -10.52 -4.82
N THR A 30 27.50 -11.63 -5.55
CA THR A 30 27.89 -11.73 -6.96
C THR A 30 26.66 -11.89 -7.83
N ARG A 31 26.85 -11.77 -9.14
CA ARG A 31 25.78 -11.97 -10.13
C ARG A 31 25.67 -13.42 -10.58
N TYR A 32 26.12 -14.39 -9.79
CA TYR A 32 26.03 -15.79 -10.16
C TYR A 32 24.79 -16.44 -9.55
N GLU A 33 24.15 -17.32 -10.33
CA GLU A 33 23.12 -18.25 -9.89
C GLU A 33 23.54 -19.67 -10.27
N ALA A 34 23.07 -20.66 -9.53
CA ALA A 34 23.15 -22.07 -9.90
C ALA A 34 21.74 -22.61 -10.15
N LEU A 35 21.51 -23.26 -11.29
CA LEU A 35 20.26 -23.94 -11.60
C LEU A 35 20.56 -25.33 -12.16
N ASP A 36 20.13 -26.37 -11.45
CA ASP A 36 20.35 -27.77 -11.85
C ASP A 36 21.83 -28.10 -12.11
N GLY A 37 22.72 -27.48 -11.33
CA GLY A 37 24.18 -27.64 -11.43
C GLY A 37 24.87 -26.74 -12.46
N GLU A 38 24.09 -25.99 -13.26
CA GLU A 38 24.63 -25.01 -14.21
C GLU A 38 24.82 -23.66 -13.51
N ILE A 39 26.06 -23.18 -13.43
CA ILE A 39 26.38 -21.84 -12.93
C ILE A 39 26.24 -20.84 -14.06
N THR A 40 25.39 -19.83 -13.86
CA THR A 40 25.16 -18.75 -14.83
C THR A 40 25.52 -17.40 -14.21
N HIS A 41 26.23 -16.57 -14.97
CA HIS A 41 26.37 -15.14 -14.66
C HIS A 41 25.15 -14.36 -15.17
N VAL A 42 24.40 -13.77 -14.25
CA VAL A 42 23.24 -12.90 -14.50
C VAL A 42 23.72 -11.50 -14.83
N CYS A 43 23.80 -11.18 -16.12
CA CYS A 43 24.20 -9.84 -16.56
C CYS A 43 23.32 -8.74 -15.93
N PRO A 44 23.86 -7.52 -15.74
CA PRO A 44 23.04 -6.36 -15.44
C PRO A 44 21.89 -6.20 -16.44
N ALA A 45 20.76 -5.70 -15.96
CA ALA A 45 19.55 -5.55 -16.75
C ALA A 45 19.56 -4.25 -17.57
N GLU A 46 19.12 -4.34 -18.83
CA GLU A 46 18.76 -3.19 -19.67
C GLU A 46 17.29 -2.82 -19.47
N GLU A 47 16.88 -1.65 -19.98
CA GLU A 47 15.46 -1.37 -20.13
C GLU A 47 14.81 -2.34 -21.14
N PRO A 48 13.57 -2.81 -20.87
CA PRO A 48 12.68 -2.41 -19.78
C PRO A 48 12.83 -3.24 -18.50
N HIS A 49 13.74 -4.23 -18.43
CA HIS A 49 13.85 -5.13 -17.28
C HIS A 49 14.19 -4.35 -16.00
N ALA A 50 15.23 -3.51 -16.04
CA ALA A 50 15.69 -2.77 -14.86
C ALA A 50 14.59 -1.88 -14.25
N SER A 51 13.83 -1.18 -15.08
CA SER A 51 12.74 -0.31 -14.61
C SER A 51 11.52 -1.10 -14.11
N ARG A 52 11.29 -2.32 -14.62
CA ARG A 52 10.24 -3.23 -14.14
C ARG A 52 10.59 -3.85 -12.80
N HIS A 53 11.83 -4.27 -12.63
CA HIS A 53 12.35 -4.76 -11.37
C HIS A 53 12.23 -3.71 -10.26
N SER A 54 12.64 -2.46 -10.54
CA SER A 54 12.49 -1.35 -9.58
C SER A 54 11.03 -1.12 -9.16
N LYS A 55 10.08 -1.19 -10.11
CA LYS A 55 8.65 -1.04 -9.82
C LYS A 55 8.09 -2.20 -9.00
N LEU A 56 8.53 -3.42 -9.30
CA LEU A 56 8.17 -4.59 -8.51
C LEU A 56 8.60 -4.41 -7.06
N SER A 57 9.85 -4.01 -6.80
CA SER A 57 10.33 -3.74 -5.44
C SER A 57 9.46 -2.70 -4.72
N ALA A 58 9.13 -1.59 -5.37
CA ALA A 58 8.27 -0.55 -4.78
C ALA A 58 6.86 -1.07 -4.43
N LEU A 59 6.27 -1.89 -5.30
CA LEU A 59 4.96 -2.50 -5.05
C LEU A 59 5.02 -3.51 -3.90
N LEU A 60 6.03 -4.38 -3.85
CA LEU A 60 6.17 -5.35 -2.77
C LEU A 60 6.35 -4.67 -1.41
N GLU A 61 7.21 -3.65 -1.33
CA GLU A 61 7.40 -2.85 -0.11
C GLU A 61 6.11 -2.15 0.34
N ALA A 62 5.35 -1.59 -0.61
CA ALA A 62 4.10 -0.93 -0.29
C ALA A 62 3.03 -1.93 0.19
N TYR A 63 2.92 -3.10 -0.45
CA TYR A 63 1.85 -4.07 -0.19
C TYR A 63 2.16 -5.07 0.94
N VAL A 64 3.42 -5.33 1.29
CA VAL A 64 3.76 -6.37 2.29
C VAL A 64 3.02 -6.15 3.61
N ALA A 65 2.39 -7.18 4.15
CA ALA A 65 1.66 -7.12 5.42
C ALA A 65 2.61 -7.01 6.62
N GLU A 66 2.09 -6.56 7.75
CA GLU A 66 2.84 -6.55 9.01
C GLU A 66 3.29 -7.97 9.39
N GLY A 67 4.57 -8.12 9.76
CA GLY A 67 5.17 -9.41 10.08
C GLY A 67 5.85 -10.11 8.89
N TRP A 68 5.78 -9.52 7.69
CA TRP A 68 6.58 -9.92 6.53
C TRP A 68 7.50 -8.79 6.09
N ASN A 69 8.49 -9.14 5.27
CA ASN A 69 9.38 -8.21 4.60
C ASN A 69 9.49 -8.55 3.11
N ALA A 70 9.84 -7.57 2.30
CA ALA A 70 10.15 -7.76 0.90
C ALA A 70 11.68 -7.75 0.68
N ALA A 71 12.13 -8.39 -0.38
CA ALA A 71 13.53 -8.35 -0.82
C ALA A 71 13.62 -8.47 -2.33
N SER A 72 14.76 -8.03 -2.88
CA SER A 72 15.11 -8.18 -4.29
C SER A 72 16.44 -8.90 -4.39
N ASP A 73 16.59 -9.76 -5.40
CA ASP A 73 17.81 -10.53 -5.67
C ASP A 73 18.32 -11.32 -4.45
N MET A 74 17.39 -11.83 -3.63
CA MET A 74 17.74 -12.55 -2.40
C MET A 74 18.10 -13.99 -2.75
N LEU A 75 19.40 -14.31 -2.67
CA LEU A 75 19.94 -15.62 -2.99
C LEU A 75 19.45 -16.71 -2.02
N THR A 76 18.82 -17.75 -2.56
CA THR A 76 18.18 -18.86 -1.84
C THR A 76 18.67 -20.20 -2.35
N ARG A 77 19.16 -21.02 -1.40
CA ARG A 77 19.47 -22.44 -1.61
C ARG A 77 18.19 -23.26 -1.80
N THR A 78 17.90 -23.63 -3.04
CA THR A 78 16.66 -24.35 -3.40
C THR A 78 16.81 -25.87 -3.49
N SER A 79 18.00 -26.37 -3.81
CA SER A 79 18.28 -27.81 -3.89
C SER A 79 19.74 -28.08 -3.60
N GLU A 80 20.25 -29.30 -3.84
CA GLU A 80 21.69 -29.61 -3.82
C GLU A 80 22.45 -28.94 -4.95
N ALA A 81 21.79 -28.67 -6.07
CA ALA A 81 22.39 -28.20 -7.31
C ALA A 81 21.91 -26.79 -7.71
N SER A 82 21.03 -26.18 -6.91
CA SER A 82 20.42 -24.89 -7.23
C SER A 82 20.56 -23.89 -6.08
N ASP A 83 20.86 -22.64 -6.44
CA ASP A 83 21.04 -21.47 -5.60
C ASP A 83 20.63 -20.25 -6.44
N LEU A 84 19.43 -19.74 -6.18
CA LEU A 84 18.68 -18.85 -7.10
C LEU A 84 18.33 -17.54 -6.40
N ALA A 85 18.30 -16.44 -7.14
CA ALA A 85 17.94 -15.13 -6.61
C ALA A 85 16.70 -14.60 -7.37
N PRO A 86 15.48 -14.82 -6.85
CA PRO A 86 14.28 -14.26 -7.45
C PRO A 86 14.33 -12.73 -7.45
N ASP A 87 13.84 -12.10 -8.52
CA ASP A 87 13.83 -10.63 -8.65
C ASP A 87 13.03 -9.96 -7.52
N GLY A 88 11.98 -10.62 -7.02
CA GLY A 88 11.23 -10.18 -5.85
C GLY A 88 10.87 -11.34 -4.93
N SER A 89 11.00 -11.15 -3.63
CA SER A 89 10.65 -12.14 -2.60
C SER A 89 9.87 -11.51 -1.47
N VAL A 90 8.91 -12.24 -0.90
CA VAL A 90 8.21 -11.87 0.34
C VAL A 90 8.37 -12.99 1.36
N TYR A 91 8.88 -12.66 2.54
CA TYR A 91 9.32 -13.63 3.53
C TYR A 91 9.08 -13.13 4.95
N ARG A 92 9.18 -14.04 5.91
CA ARG A 92 9.16 -13.70 7.33
C ARG A 92 10.57 -13.34 7.82
N PRO A 93 10.78 -12.16 8.43
CA PRO A 93 12.11 -11.72 8.83
C PRO A 93 12.58 -12.35 10.15
N ASP A 94 11.68 -12.94 10.95
CA ASP A 94 12.07 -13.66 12.16
C ASP A 94 12.84 -14.95 11.81
N PRO A 95 13.84 -15.34 12.63
CA PRO A 95 14.57 -16.58 12.42
C PRO A 95 13.65 -17.79 12.37
N ASP A 96 14.03 -18.78 11.57
CA ASP A 96 13.36 -20.07 11.55
C ASP A 96 13.49 -20.73 12.93
N PRO A 97 12.39 -21.22 13.54
CA PRO A 97 12.41 -21.75 14.90
C PRO A 97 13.09 -23.12 14.98
N GLU A 98 13.20 -23.85 13.85
CA GLU A 98 13.85 -25.15 13.79
C GLU A 98 15.35 -25.01 13.52
N THR A 99 15.74 -24.16 12.56
CA THR A 99 17.15 -24.03 12.14
C THR A 99 17.87 -22.84 12.78
N GLY A 100 17.14 -21.84 13.28
CA GLY A 100 17.69 -20.56 13.75
C GLY A 100 18.19 -19.66 12.62
N GLY A 101 18.11 -20.10 11.36
CA GLY A 101 18.56 -19.37 10.18
C GLY A 101 17.46 -18.51 9.54
N ARG A 102 17.72 -18.01 8.33
CA ARG A 102 16.71 -17.29 7.53
C ARG A 102 15.57 -18.24 7.13
N ARG A 103 14.33 -17.75 7.22
CA ARG A 103 13.17 -18.46 6.68
C ARG A 103 13.12 -18.35 5.15
N LEU A 104 12.67 -19.42 4.51
CA LEU A 104 12.40 -19.43 3.08
C LEU A 104 11.35 -18.36 2.72
N GLU A 105 11.50 -17.72 1.56
CA GLU A 105 10.43 -16.86 1.05
C GLU A 105 9.12 -17.63 0.84
N GLU A 106 7.99 -16.98 1.16
CA GLU A 106 6.66 -17.55 0.97
C GLU A 106 6.16 -17.29 -0.45
N VAL A 107 6.49 -16.13 -1.01
CA VAL A 107 6.11 -15.72 -2.36
C VAL A 107 7.33 -15.18 -3.09
N ALA A 108 7.51 -15.59 -4.35
CA ALA A 108 8.59 -15.12 -5.21
C ALA A 108 8.08 -14.63 -6.57
N PHE A 109 8.82 -13.72 -7.20
CA PHE A 109 8.52 -13.07 -8.46
C PHE A 109 9.75 -13.05 -9.38
N GLU A 110 9.54 -13.29 -10.67
CA GLU A 110 10.53 -13.17 -11.74
C GLU A 110 10.03 -12.17 -12.81
N VAL A 111 10.90 -11.29 -13.28
CA VAL A 111 10.63 -10.32 -14.34
C VAL A 111 11.21 -10.83 -15.65
N LEU A 112 10.34 -11.21 -16.57
CA LEU A 112 10.75 -11.77 -17.85
C LEU A 112 10.73 -10.70 -18.93
N THR A 113 11.89 -10.47 -19.54
CA THR A 113 12.05 -9.65 -20.76
C THR A 113 12.59 -10.50 -21.91
N THR A 114 13.84 -10.95 -21.79
CA THR A 114 14.54 -11.76 -22.79
C THR A 114 14.66 -13.22 -22.37
N GLU A 115 14.43 -13.52 -21.09
CA GLU A 115 14.46 -14.88 -20.59
C GLU A 115 13.26 -15.69 -21.11
N ARG A 116 13.54 -16.94 -21.48
CA ARG A 116 12.50 -17.88 -21.93
C ARG A 116 11.69 -18.36 -20.72
N LEU A 117 10.37 -18.37 -20.86
CA LEU A 117 9.43 -18.96 -19.88
C LEU A 117 9.81 -20.37 -19.42
N THR A 118 10.46 -21.17 -20.28
CA THR A 118 10.97 -22.49 -19.93
C THR A 118 12.06 -22.44 -18.85
N ARG A 119 12.99 -21.49 -18.91
CA ARG A 119 14.06 -21.33 -17.91
C ARG A 119 13.49 -20.79 -16.60
N ALA A 120 12.65 -19.75 -16.68
CA ALA A 120 11.90 -19.25 -15.53
C ALA A 120 11.03 -20.36 -14.87
N GLY A 121 10.43 -21.25 -15.67
CA GLY A 121 9.66 -22.39 -15.16
C GLY A 121 10.51 -23.39 -14.37
N ARG A 122 11.77 -23.62 -14.77
CA ARG A 122 12.71 -24.43 -13.98
C ARG A 122 13.07 -23.77 -12.65
N LYS A 123 13.29 -22.45 -12.64
CA LYS A 123 13.47 -21.68 -11.39
C LYS A 123 12.26 -21.80 -10.48
N ALA A 124 11.06 -21.60 -11.03
CA ALA A 124 9.81 -21.71 -10.28
C ALA A 124 9.57 -23.12 -9.72
N ALA A 125 9.90 -24.17 -10.49
CA ALA A 125 9.88 -25.54 -10.01
C ALA A 125 10.85 -25.73 -8.83
N ALA A 126 12.10 -25.30 -8.95
CA ALA A 126 13.09 -25.41 -7.87
C ALA A 126 12.67 -24.68 -6.58
N LEU A 127 12.13 -23.46 -6.70
CA LEU A 127 11.60 -22.69 -5.58
C LEU A 127 10.40 -23.38 -4.92
N THR A 128 9.42 -23.80 -5.72
CA THR A 128 8.20 -24.43 -5.18
C THR A 128 8.45 -25.82 -4.62
N ASP A 129 9.38 -26.59 -5.20
CA ASP A 129 9.84 -27.86 -4.65
C ASP A 129 10.53 -27.65 -3.30
N ARG A 130 11.33 -26.58 -3.13
CA ARG A 130 11.98 -26.23 -1.85
C ARG A 130 10.98 -25.85 -0.75
N GLY A 131 9.82 -25.33 -1.13
CA GLY A 131 8.74 -24.97 -0.20
C GLY A 131 8.17 -23.56 -0.39
N VAL A 132 8.65 -22.78 -1.37
CA VAL A 132 8.07 -21.47 -1.70
C VAL A 132 6.62 -21.71 -2.12
N ARG A 133 5.67 -20.99 -1.50
CA ARG A 133 4.24 -21.32 -1.60
C ARG A 133 3.66 -20.93 -2.95
N ARG A 134 4.09 -19.79 -3.50
CA ARG A 134 3.64 -19.25 -4.79
C ARG A 134 4.80 -18.57 -5.52
N VAL A 135 4.85 -18.76 -6.83
CA VAL A 135 5.87 -18.13 -7.69
C VAL A 135 5.16 -17.51 -8.88
N PHE A 136 5.49 -16.26 -9.17
CA PHE A 136 4.90 -15.49 -10.25
C PHE A 136 5.94 -15.06 -11.27
N ALA A 137 5.54 -14.93 -12.52
CA ALA A 137 6.33 -14.33 -13.58
C ALA A 137 5.62 -13.12 -14.17
N ILE A 138 6.36 -12.03 -14.40
CA ILE A 138 5.89 -10.80 -15.04
C ILE A 138 6.53 -10.72 -16.41
N ASP A 139 5.77 -11.12 -17.44
CA ASP A 139 6.20 -11.08 -18.83
C ASP A 139 5.99 -9.65 -19.37
N SER A 140 7.08 -8.90 -19.34
CA SER A 140 7.10 -7.48 -19.71
C SER A 140 6.95 -7.28 -21.20
N GLU A 141 7.38 -8.22 -22.04
CA GLU A 141 7.21 -8.13 -23.49
C GLU A 141 5.73 -8.27 -23.87
N ARG A 142 5.03 -9.25 -23.27
CA ARG A 142 3.62 -9.55 -23.59
C ARG A 142 2.61 -8.86 -22.68
N GLN A 143 3.07 -8.04 -21.73
CA GLN A 143 2.23 -7.34 -20.76
C GLN A 143 1.24 -8.30 -20.08
N ARG A 144 1.78 -9.31 -19.38
CA ARG A 144 0.97 -10.27 -18.62
C ARG A 144 1.71 -10.78 -17.38
N ALA A 145 0.96 -11.24 -16.40
CA ALA A 145 1.49 -11.97 -15.26
C ALA A 145 1.05 -13.44 -15.33
N LEU A 146 1.88 -14.32 -14.79
CA LEU A 146 1.62 -15.75 -14.73
C LEU A 146 1.91 -16.28 -13.32
N GLU A 147 1.16 -17.27 -12.88
CA GLU A 147 1.43 -18.03 -11.65
C GLU A 147 1.93 -19.43 -12.03
N TRP A 148 2.92 -19.94 -11.31
CA TRP A 148 3.41 -21.30 -11.49
C TRP A 148 2.46 -22.31 -10.84
N SER A 149 1.89 -23.20 -11.65
CA SER A 149 1.02 -24.27 -11.18
C SER A 149 1.84 -25.51 -10.86
N ARG A 150 1.90 -25.87 -9.57
CA ARG A 150 2.55 -27.12 -9.10
C ARG A 150 1.86 -28.36 -9.64
N THR A 151 0.54 -28.29 -9.86
CA THR A 151 -0.27 -29.43 -10.30
C THR A 151 0.03 -29.81 -11.75
N THR A 152 0.16 -28.81 -12.63
CA THR A 152 0.40 -29.02 -14.06
C THR A 152 1.85 -28.82 -14.46
N SER A 153 2.71 -28.38 -13.54
CA SER A 153 4.11 -28.00 -13.79
C SER A 153 4.23 -27.02 -14.97
N SER A 154 3.35 -26.02 -14.99
CA SER A 154 3.26 -25.04 -16.07
C SER A 154 2.85 -23.66 -15.56
N TRP A 155 3.11 -22.64 -16.37
CA TRP A 155 2.62 -21.28 -16.13
C TRP A 155 1.14 -21.14 -16.48
N GLU A 156 0.36 -20.57 -15.56
CA GLU A 156 -1.03 -20.19 -15.76
C GLU A 156 -1.13 -18.67 -15.86
N ILE A 157 -1.78 -18.14 -16.91
CA ILE A 157 -1.92 -16.70 -17.11
C ILE A 157 -2.95 -16.16 -16.13
N LEU A 158 -2.59 -15.10 -15.39
CA LEU A 158 -3.52 -14.40 -14.52
C LEU A 158 -4.37 -13.40 -15.33
N PRO A 159 -5.68 -13.27 -15.07
CA PRO A 159 -6.51 -12.23 -15.66
C PRO A 159 -5.94 -10.84 -15.33
N LEU A 160 -5.91 -9.94 -16.31
CA LEU A 160 -5.34 -8.59 -16.12
C LEU A 160 -6.13 -7.76 -15.09
N ASP A 161 -7.44 -7.94 -15.02
CA ASP A 161 -8.35 -7.38 -14.04
C ASP A 161 -8.42 -8.19 -12.73
N GLY A 162 -7.64 -9.26 -12.63
CA GLY A 162 -7.52 -10.10 -11.45
C GLY A 162 -6.62 -9.51 -10.37
N VAL A 163 -6.54 -10.22 -9.25
CA VAL A 163 -5.72 -9.86 -8.09
C VAL A 163 -4.94 -11.08 -7.60
N ILE A 164 -3.77 -10.84 -7.02
CA ILE A 164 -3.05 -11.81 -6.19
C ILE A 164 -3.54 -11.58 -4.76
N ASP A 165 -4.46 -12.42 -4.30
CA ASP A 165 -4.92 -12.44 -2.92
C ASP A 165 -4.06 -13.40 -2.10
N ASP A 166 -3.37 -12.88 -1.09
CA ASP A 166 -2.44 -13.63 -0.26
C ASP A 166 -2.24 -12.94 1.11
N PRO A 167 -2.18 -13.67 2.23
CA PRO A 167 -1.95 -13.08 3.55
C PRO A 167 -0.64 -12.31 3.71
N VAL A 168 0.36 -12.55 2.83
CA VAL A 168 1.60 -11.77 2.86
C VAL A 168 1.41 -10.32 2.41
N PHE A 169 0.23 -9.96 1.88
CA PHE A 169 -0.10 -8.61 1.46
C PHE A 169 -1.21 -8.00 2.34
N VAL A 170 -1.07 -6.71 2.67
CA VAL A 170 -2.04 -5.95 3.47
C VAL A 170 -3.41 -5.82 2.78
N MET A 171 -3.43 -5.97 1.47
CA MET A 171 -4.61 -6.02 0.60
C MET A 171 -4.26 -6.80 -0.68
N PRO A 172 -5.25 -7.34 -1.42
CA PRO A 172 -4.98 -8.04 -2.67
C PRO A 172 -4.20 -7.17 -3.66
N LEU A 173 -3.14 -7.72 -4.27
CA LEU A 173 -2.26 -7.03 -5.20
C LEU A 173 -2.82 -7.11 -6.63
N PRO A 174 -3.23 -6.00 -7.27
CA PRO A 174 -3.82 -6.05 -8.60
C PRO A 174 -2.81 -6.49 -9.67
N VAL A 175 -3.20 -7.44 -10.52
CA VAL A 175 -2.35 -7.95 -11.62
C VAL A 175 -2.02 -6.83 -12.61
N HIS A 176 -2.99 -5.96 -12.90
CA HIS A 176 -2.80 -4.77 -13.70
C HIS A 176 -1.64 -3.90 -13.20
N ASP A 177 -1.48 -3.71 -11.88
CA ASP A 177 -0.49 -2.80 -11.32
C ASP A 177 0.94 -3.37 -11.43
N LEU A 178 1.09 -4.71 -11.44
CA LEU A 178 2.36 -5.39 -11.73
C LEU A 178 2.76 -5.26 -13.21
N VAL A 179 1.78 -5.35 -14.09
CA VAL A 179 2.00 -5.45 -15.54
C VAL A 179 2.09 -4.09 -16.22
N VAL A 180 1.30 -3.10 -15.78
CA VAL A 180 1.18 -1.81 -16.46
C VAL A 180 2.01 -0.75 -15.75
N ALA A 181 3.07 -0.31 -16.43
CA ALA A 181 4.10 0.59 -15.90
C ALA A 181 3.60 1.98 -15.44
N ALA A 182 2.39 2.38 -15.79
CA ALA A 182 1.93 3.76 -15.71
C ALA A 182 1.24 4.16 -14.40
N LYS A 183 1.06 3.26 -13.42
CA LYS A 183 0.22 3.52 -12.22
C LYS A 183 0.75 2.95 -10.90
N ALA A 184 2.06 2.75 -10.76
CA ALA A 184 2.62 2.25 -9.50
C ALA A 184 2.28 3.17 -8.31
N ASP A 185 2.29 4.49 -8.51
CA ASP A 185 2.07 5.48 -7.44
C ASP A 185 0.68 5.35 -6.79
N ASP A 186 -0.37 5.19 -7.60
CA ASP A 186 -1.73 5.01 -7.08
C ASP A 186 -1.85 3.71 -6.28
N ALA A 187 -1.20 2.65 -6.75
CA ALA A 187 -1.17 1.35 -6.07
C ALA A 187 -0.43 1.45 -4.73
N VAL A 188 0.72 2.12 -4.72
CA VAL A 188 1.49 2.41 -3.50
C VAL A 188 0.67 3.25 -2.54
N ALA A 189 0.01 4.31 -3.01
CA ALA A 189 -0.85 5.16 -2.18
C ALA A 189 -1.99 4.37 -1.53
N ARG A 190 -2.69 3.51 -2.30
CA ARG A 190 -3.74 2.61 -1.77
C ARG A 190 -3.19 1.69 -0.68
N ALA A 191 -2.03 1.07 -0.91
CA ALA A 191 -1.43 0.17 0.07
C ALA A 191 -0.97 0.91 1.34
N LEU A 192 -0.40 2.11 1.20
CA LEU A 192 -0.02 2.96 2.35
C LEU A 192 -1.24 3.43 3.15
N LEU A 193 -2.37 3.70 2.49
CA LEU A 193 -3.65 3.98 3.16
C LEU A 193 -4.15 2.74 3.91
N ALA A 194 -4.09 1.55 3.30
CA ALA A 194 -4.46 0.29 3.96
C ALA A 194 -3.59 0.01 5.20
N LYS A 195 -2.30 0.34 5.13
CA LYS A 195 -1.35 0.28 6.26
C LYS A 195 -1.56 1.36 7.31
N ARG A 196 -2.48 2.32 7.09
CA ARG A 196 -2.67 3.50 7.95
C ARG A 196 -1.36 4.26 8.18
N ASN A 197 -0.63 4.50 7.10
CA ASN A 197 0.62 5.26 7.17
C ASN A 197 0.40 6.57 7.98
N PRO A 198 1.27 6.88 8.98
CA PRO A 198 1.04 8.01 9.88
C PRO A 198 0.92 9.36 9.17
N VAL A 199 1.74 9.60 8.13
CA VAL A 199 1.72 10.85 7.37
C VAL A 199 0.41 11.01 6.60
N LEU A 200 -0.07 9.93 5.96
CA LEU A 200 -1.34 9.95 5.26
C LEU A 200 -2.52 10.09 6.23
N THR A 201 -2.47 9.41 7.37
CA THR A 201 -3.50 9.51 8.41
C THR A 201 -3.62 10.94 8.93
N GLU A 202 -2.50 11.57 9.28
CA GLU A 202 -2.47 12.97 9.74
C GLU A 202 -3.00 13.93 8.66
N ALA A 203 -2.59 13.73 7.40
CA ALA A 203 -3.06 14.55 6.28
C ALA A 203 -4.59 14.45 6.08
N LEU A 204 -5.15 13.24 6.20
CA LEU A 204 -6.60 13.01 6.11
C LEU A 204 -7.34 13.63 7.29
N GLU A 205 -6.84 13.51 8.51
CA GLU A 205 -7.42 14.12 9.71
C GLU A 205 -7.42 15.65 9.61
N ARG A 206 -6.30 16.24 9.19
CA ARG A 206 -6.18 17.69 8.96
C ARG A 206 -7.17 18.16 7.90
N GLY A 207 -7.22 17.47 6.75
CA GLY A 207 -8.15 17.79 5.67
C GLY A 207 -9.60 17.73 6.13
N ARG A 208 -9.96 16.72 6.95
CA ARG A 208 -11.28 16.62 7.56
C ARG A 208 -11.58 17.78 8.50
N ALA A 209 -10.66 18.11 9.41
CA ALA A 209 -10.83 19.21 10.36
C ALA A 209 -11.01 20.56 9.65
N GLU A 210 -10.21 20.82 8.61
CA GLU A 210 -10.35 22.02 7.76
C GLU A 210 -11.69 22.03 7.02
N GLY A 211 -12.10 20.90 6.45
CA GLY A 211 -13.38 20.76 5.76
C GLY A 211 -14.57 21.03 6.69
N GLU A 212 -14.55 20.49 7.90
CA GLU A 212 -15.58 20.71 8.91
C GLU A 212 -15.63 22.18 9.36
N ALA A 213 -14.47 22.81 9.57
CA ALA A 213 -14.39 24.24 9.92
C ALA A 213 -14.96 25.13 8.81
N ARG A 214 -14.57 24.88 7.54
CA ARG A 214 -15.10 25.60 6.38
C ARG A 214 -16.61 25.39 6.23
N GLY A 215 -17.09 24.17 6.44
CA GLY A 215 -18.52 23.83 6.40
C GLY A 215 -19.32 24.58 7.46
N ARG A 216 -18.82 24.62 8.72
CA ARG A 216 -19.45 25.38 9.81
C ARG A 216 -19.50 26.88 9.51
N ALA A 217 -18.39 27.46 9.07
CA ALA A 217 -18.34 28.89 8.72
C ALA A 217 -19.33 29.21 7.59
N ARG A 218 -19.31 28.45 6.49
CA ARG A 218 -20.25 28.62 5.39
C ARG A 218 -21.71 28.51 5.84
N GLY A 219 -22.04 27.49 6.63
CA GLY A 219 -23.40 27.31 7.15
C GLY A 219 -23.86 28.46 8.04
N LYS A 220 -22.98 28.99 8.91
CA LYS A 220 -23.29 30.17 9.74
C LYS A 220 -23.49 31.42 8.89
N ALA A 221 -22.65 31.64 7.87
CA ALA A 221 -22.81 32.76 6.95
C ALA A 221 -24.15 32.70 6.17
N GLU A 222 -24.48 31.53 5.62
CA GLU A 222 -25.76 31.29 4.96
C GLU A 222 -26.95 31.51 5.92
N ALA A 223 -26.83 31.07 7.18
CA ALA A 223 -27.84 31.30 8.21
C ALA A 223 -28.04 32.79 8.53
N VAL A 224 -26.96 33.58 8.63
CA VAL A 224 -27.06 35.04 8.83
C VAL A 224 -27.86 35.67 7.68
N VAL A 225 -27.52 35.36 6.43
CA VAL A 225 -28.24 35.89 5.26
C VAL A 225 -29.71 35.47 5.29
N ALA A 226 -30.00 34.20 5.59
CA ALA A 226 -31.36 33.68 5.68
C ALA A 226 -32.20 34.37 6.76
N ILE A 227 -31.62 34.60 7.95
CA ILE A 227 -32.30 35.31 9.04
C ILE A 227 -32.63 36.75 8.64
N LEU A 228 -31.66 37.49 8.07
CA LEU A 228 -31.89 38.87 7.63
C LEU A 228 -33.00 38.97 6.60
N ARG A 229 -32.98 38.09 5.59
CA ARG A 229 -34.02 38.01 4.54
C ARG A 229 -35.38 37.63 5.10
N GLY A 230 -35.43 36.63 5.98
CA GLY A 230 -36.67 36.19 6.63
C GLY A 230 -37.30 37.29 7.49
N ARG A 231 -36.49 38.20 8.04
CA ARG A 231 -36.94 39.40 8.76
C ARG A 231 -37.33 40.57 7.85
N GLY A 232 -37.23 40.42 6.52
CA GLY A 232 -37.54 41.46 5.55
C GLY A 232 -36.49 42.58 5.48
N LEU A 233 -35.27 42.36 5.98
CA LEU A 233 -34.19 43.34 5.87
C LEU A 233 -33.55 43.30 4.48
N ALA A 234 -33.36 44.47 3.88
CA ALA A 234 -32.68 44.59 2.59
C ALA A 234 -31.20 44.22 2.74
N VAL A 235 -30.79 43.11 2.11
CA VAL A 235 -29.39 42.69 2.02
C VAL A 235 -28.87 43.05 0.63
N SER A 236 -27.98 44.03 0.55
CA SER A 236 -27.32 44.38 -0.72
C SER A 236 -26.40 43.25 -1.17
N GLY A 237 -26.18 43.09 -2.48
CA GLY A 237 -25.25 42.07 -2.99
C GLY A 237 -23.80 42.25 -2.49
N GLY A 238 -23.42 43.47 -2.09
CA GLY A 238 -22.15 43.72 -1.40
C GLY A 238 -22.12 43.15 0.03
N GLY A 239 -23.18 43.39 0.80
CA GLY A 239 -23.30 42.88 2.17
C GLY A 239 -23.46 41.36 2.23
N GLU A 240 -24.20 40.77 1.28
CA GLU A 240 -24.33 39.32 1.17
C GLU A 240 -22.99 38.64 0.89
N ARG A 241 -22.22 39.14 -0.08
CA ARG A 241 -20.87 38.63 -0.36
C ARG A 241 -19.95 38.76 0.86
N GLN A 242 -19.95 39.91 1.53
CA GLN A 242 -19.16 40.08 2.74
C GLN A 242 -19.51 39.05 3.82
N ILE A 243 -20.79 38.71 3.99
CA ILE A 243 -21.21 37.68 4.94
C ILE A 243 -20.72 36.30 4.49
N LEU A 244 -20.97 35.92 3.24
CA LEU A 244 -20.64 34.60 2.70
C LEU A 244 -19.14 34.33 2.59
N ASP A 245 -18.33 35.37 2.35
CA ASP A 245 -16.88 35.26 2.26
C ASP A 245 -16.18 35.29 3.63
N THR A 246 -16.92 35.57 4.71
CA THR A 246 -16.35 35.57 6.06
C THR A 246 -16.13 34.13 6.54
N ALA A 247 -14.87 33.77 6.82
CA ALA A 247 -14.50 32.45 7.34
C ALA A 247 -14.32 32.42 8.87
N ASP A 248 -14.22 33.59 9.53
CA ASP A 248 -14.03 33.68 10.99
C ASP A 248 -15.32 33.29 11.72
N GLU A 249 -15.30 32.10 12.32
CA GLU A 249 -16.42 31.51 13.05
C GLU A 249 -16.89 32.40 14.22
N THR A 250 -15.99 33.13 14.88
CA THR A 250 -16.33 34.03 15.98
C THR A 250 -17.03 35.30 15.50
N ILE A 251 -16.66 35.81 14.32
CA ILE A 251 -17.41 36.90 13.67
C ILE A 251 -18.80 36.42 13.29
N LEU A 252 -18.89 35.25 12.66
CA LEU A 252 -20.14 34.67 12.21
C LEU A 252 -21.10 34.36 13.36
N ASP A 253 -20.62 33.81 14.48
CA ASP A 253 -21.47 33.56 15.66
C ASP A 253 -22.10 34.83 16.21
N ARG A 254 -21.30 35.91 16.31
CA ARG A 254 -21.82 37.21 16.71
C ARG A 254 -22.84 37.74 15.72
N TRP A 255 -22.62 37.53 14.43
CA TRP A 255 -23.57 37.94 13.39
C TRP A 255 -24.85 37.11 13.43
N VAL A 256 -24.80 35.80 13.70
CA VAL A 256 -25.99 34.97 13.86
C VAL A 256 -26.85 35.52 15.00
N GLU A 257 -26.26 35.84 16.14
CA GLU A 257 -27.00 36.42 17.26
C GLU A 257 -27.54 37.83 16.90
N ALA A 258 -26.68 38.69 16.38
CA ALA A 258 -27.04 40.07 16.06
C ALA A 258 -28.10 40.17 14.95
N ALA A 259 -28.09 39.24 13.99
CA ALA A 259 -29.07 39.17 12.90
C ALA A 259 -30.51 38.98 13.38
N THR A 260 -30.73 38.52 14.62
CA THR A 260 -32.07 38.41 15.22
C THR A 260 -32.62 39.76 15.72
N ARG A 261 -31.76 40.74 16.01
CA ARG A 261 -32.14 42.01 16.67
C ARG A 261 -31.81 43.25 15.85
N CYS A 262 -30.81 43.19 14.97
CA CYS A 262 -30.37 44.34 14.17
C CYS A 262 -31.51 44.86 13.29
N ARG A 263 -31.47 46.15 12.95
CA ARG A 263 -32.45 46.81 12.08
C ARG A 263 -31.93 47.01 10.66
N SER A 264 -30.66 46.71 10.41
CA SER A 264 -30.01 46.81 9.10
C SER A 264 -28.73 45.96 9.03
N VAL A 265 -28.26 45.68 7.80
CA VAL A 265 -26.96 45.05 7.55
C VAL A 265 -25.80 45.93 8.02
N THR A 266 -25.92 47.25 7.91
CA THR A 266 -24.92 48.19 8.44
C THR A 266 -24.76 48.04 9.96
N GLU A 267 -25.87 47.89 10.69
CA GLU A 267 -25.84 47.66 12.14
C GLU A 267 -25.26 46.29 12.48
N LEU A 268 -25.50 45.26 11.66
CA LEU A 268 -24.89 43.93 11.83
C LEU A 268 -23.36 44.01 11.81
N PHE A 269 -22.81 44.82 10.89
CA PHE A 269 -21.36 44.98 10.73
C PHE A 269 -20.73 45.94 11.76
N ALA A 270 -21.53 46.72 12.50
CA ALA A 270 -21.01 47.63 13.50
C ALA A 270 -20.42 46.86 14.70
N ARG A 271 -19.12 47.00 14.97
CA ARG A 271 -18.50 46.47 16.19
C ARG A 271 -19.08 47.20 17.41
N LYS A 272 -19.76 46.50 18.31
CA LYS A 272 -19.97 47.01 19.67
C LYS A 272 -18.61 47.06 20.37
N GLN A 273 -18.02 48.25 20.51
CA GLN A 273 -16.94 48.44 21.47
C GLN A 273 -17.51 48.13 22.86
N GLY A 274 -16.98 47.09 23.51
CA GLY A 274 -17.29 46.83 24.91
C GLY A 274 -16.98 48.09 25.71
N HIS A 275 -17.98 48.61 26.42
CA HIS A 275 -17.77 49.67 27.39
C HIS A 275 -16.83 49.14 28.48
N GLY A 276 -15.52 49.33 28.26
CA GLY A 276 -14.53 49.28 29.31
C GLY A 276 -14.95 50.30 30.36
N ARG A 277 -15.37 49.78 31.52
CA ARG A 277 -15.74 50.53 32.71
C ARG A 277 -14.68 51.63 32.93
N ALA A 278 -15.05 52.88 32.65
CA ALA A 278 -14.27 54.03 33.04
C ALA A 278 -14.20 54.04 34.57
N ARG A 279 -13.10 53.55 35.13
CA ARG A 279 -12.80 53.68 36.55
C ARG A 279 -12.34 55.13 36.77
N ARG A 280 -13.32 56.02 36.99
CA ARG A 280 -13.07 57.39 37.45
C ARG A 280 -12.61 57.34 38.92
N SER A 281 -11.40 57.85 39.13
CA SER A 281 -10.87 58.58 40.29
C SER A 281 -11.26 58.14 41.71
N ARG A 282 -10.26 57.83 42.53
CA ARG A 282 -9.73 58.75 43.55
C ARG A 282 -8.23 58.55 43.68
#